data_AF-A0A1B9YBF7-F1
#
_entry.id   AF-A0A1B9YBF7-F1
#
_cell.length_a   1.000
_cell.length_b   1.000
_cell.length_c   1.000
_cell.angle_alpha   90.00
_cell.angle_beta   90.00
_cell.angle_gamma   90.00
#
_symmetry.space_group_name_H-M   'P 1'
#
loop_
_entity.id
_entity.type
_entity.pdbx_description
1 polymer ?
#
loop_
_entity_poly.entity_id
_entity_poly.type
_entity_poly.pdbx_seq_one_letter_code
_entity_poly.pdbx_strand_id
1 'polypeptide(L)'
;MNYQTAKDFCFKFLKPARSSLNTFNTVSFDYKYKRDSIFVIPRLTKKKEDDHISENSNEERKLRKAYPNEKQEISRRLIYFRKRYGLLTSEMIQFSHQYRYIPQTRVLIEKAFEEFIRTARLQGIKSTEFQGTEFLNKIQEHIIQIYRNTKMGELLPNGYPIII
;
A
#
# COMPACT_ATOMS: atom_id res chain seq x y z
N MET A 1 -26.36 21.09 -26.64
CA MET A 1 -25.71 20.63 -25.39
C MET A 1 -26.81 20.39 -24.37
N ASN A 2 -27.05 19.15 -23.93
CA ASN A 2 -28.23 18.77 -23.13
C ASN A 2 -27.90 18.71 -21.63
N TYR A 3 -27.59 19.84 -21.01
CA TYR A 3 -27.39 19.93 -19.56
C TYR A 3 -28.46 20.85 -18.98
N GLN A 4 -29.32 20.30 -18.11
CA GLN A 4 -30.50 21.03 -17.63
C GLN A 4 -30.18 22.03 -16.52
N THR A 5 -29.09 21.83 -15.78
CA THR A 5 -28.68 22.69 -14.66
C THR A 5 -27.16 22.78 -14.59
N ALA A 6 -26.64 23.81 -13.91
CA ALA A 6 -25.19 23.89 -13.61
C ALA A 6 -24.69 22.66 -12.85
N LYS A 7 -25.51 22.09 -11.95
CA LYS A 7 -25.22 20.81 -11.30
C LYS A 7 -25.06 19.69 -12.33
N ASP A 8 -25.99 19.58 -13.26
CA ASP A 8 -25.98 18.54 -14.30
C ASP A 8 -24.73 18.65 -15.18
N PHE A 9 -24.37 19.87 -15.58
CA PHE A 9 -23.13 20.16 -16.30
C PHE A 9 -21.89 19.77 -15.49
N CYS A 10 -21.84 20.12 -14.20
CA CYS A 10 -20.74 19.76 -13.32
C CYS A 10 -20.54 18.23 -13.22
N PHE A 11 -21.61 17.46 -13.03
CA PHE A 11 -21.52 16.02 -12.83
C PHE A 11 -21.31 15.24 -14.12
N LYS A 12 -21.99 15.62 -15.21
CA LYS A 12 -21.94 14.87 -16.48
C LYS A 12 -20.78 15.28 -17.37
N PHE A 13 -20.28 16.52 -17.25
CA PHE A 13 -19.21 17.03 -18.11
C PHE A 13 -17.94 17.37 -17.34
N LEU A 14 -18.00 18.26 -16.35
CA LEU A 14 -16.78 18.72 -15.67
C LEU A 14 -16.11 17.63 -14.83
N LYS A 15 -16.88 16.74 -14.20
CA LYS A 15 -16.34 15.61 -13.44
C LYS A 15 -15.52 14.65 -14.31
N PRO A 16 -16.03 14.09 -15.43
CA PRO A 16 -15.23 13.24 -16.30
C PRO A 16 -14.07 13.99 -16.96
N ALA A 17 -14.27 15.25 -17.38
CA ALA A 17 -13.19 16.08 -17.93
C ALA A 17 -12.04 16.27 -16.94
N ARG A 18 -12.35 16.65 -15.68
CA ARG A 18 -11.36 16.76 -14.60
C ARG A 18 -10.63 15.44 -14.36
N SER A 19 -11.35 14.32 -14.36
CA SER A 19 -10.74 12.99 -14.16
C SER A 19 -9.75 12.64 -15.27
N SER A 20 -10.09 12.96 -16.52
CA SER A 20 -9.19 12.77 -17.67
C SER A 20 -7.95 13.65 -17.54
N LEU A 21 -8.13 14.95 -17.26
CA LEU A 21 -7.01 15.89 -17.10
C LEU A 21 -6.10 15.51 -15.93
N ASN A 22 -6.65 15.08 -14.80
CA ASN A 22 -5.89 14.58 -13.66
C ASN A 22 -5.01 13.37 -14.00
N THR A 23 -5.40 12.58 -15.01
CA THR A 23 -4.71 11.35 -15.40
C THR A 23 -3.58 11.63 -16.40
N PHE A 24 -3.80 12.56 -17.34
CA PHE A 24 -2.94 12.71 -18.52
C PHE A 24 -2.20 14.05 -18.60
N ASN A 25 -2.49 15.02 -17.74
CA ASN A 25 -1.92 16.36 -17.82
C ASN A 25 -1.30 16.80 -16.49
N THR A 26 -0.34 17.72 -16.54
CA THR A 26 0.29 18.40 -15.39
C THR A 26 -0.57 19.54 -14.82
N VAL A 27 -1.64 19.89 -15.53
CA VAL A 27 -2.60 20.93 -15.16
C VAL A 27 -4.00 20.36 -15.26
N SER A 28 -4.82 20.70 -14.29
CA SER A 28 -6.24 20.38 -14.22
C SER A 28 -6.97 21.52 -13.52
N PHE A 29 -8.17 21.28 -13.03
CA PHE A 29 -8.97 22.26 -12.34
C PHE A 29 -9.82 21.63 -11.24
N ASP A 30 -10.08 22.40 -10.20
CA ASP A 30 -11.19 22.15 -9.28
C ASP A 30 -12.39 23.01 -9.68
N TYR A 31 -13.59 22.62 -9.26
CA TYR A 31 -14.78 23.39 -9.55
C TYR A 31 -15.77 23.36 -8.39
N LYS A 32 -16.55 24.44 -8.30
CA LYS A 32 -17.73 24.52 -7.43
C LYS A 32 -18.87 25.17 -8.22
N TYR A 33 -20.10 24.85 -7.87
CA TYR A 33 -21.27 25.51 -8.44
C TYR A 33 -22.15 26.06 -7.32
N LYS A 34 -22.82 27.17 -7.60
CA LYS A 34 -23.81 27.78 -6.70
C LYS A 34 -24.98 28.26 -7.56
N ARG A 35 -26.15 27.64 -7.38
CA ARG A 35 -27.31 27.81 -8.28
C ARG A 35 -26.87 27.55 -9.72
N ASP A 36 -26.95 28.54 -10.60
CA ASP A 36 -26.59 28.44 -12.02
C ASP A 36 -25.18 28.93 -12.34
N SER A 37 -24.42 29.37 -11.34
CA SER A 37 -23.04 29.81 -11.53
C SER A 37 -22.06 28.68 -11.28
N ILE A 38 -21.08 28.52 -12.17
CA ILE A 38 -19.98 27.56 -12.05
C ILE A 38 -18.67 28.34 -11.91
N PHE A 39 -17.86 27.96 -10.93
CA PHE A 39 -16.54 28.53 -10.68
C PHE A 39 -15.50 27.45 -10.95
N VAL A 40 -14.58 27.71 -11.86
CA VAL A 40 -13.47 26.82 -12.22
C VAL A 40 -12.18 27.42 -11.67
N ILE A 41 -11.42 26.61 -10.94
CA ILE A 41 -10.18 27.01 -10.28
C ILE A 41 -9.06 26.17 -10.88
N PRO A 42 -8.11 26.75 -11.65
CA PRO A 42 -7.01 26.00 -12.22
C PRO A 42 -6.11 25.46 -11.11
N ARG A 43 -5.56 24.27 -11.31
CA ARG A 43 -4.73 23.58 -10.33
C ARG A 43 -3.66 22.73 -11.01
N LEU A 44 -2.45 22.74 -10.46
CA LEU A 44 -1.41 21.79 -10.85
C LEU A 44 -1.79 20.40 -10.34
N THR A 45 -1.79 19.42 -11.25
CA THR A 45 -1.89 18.02 -10.84
C THR A 45 -0.54 17.67 -10.23
N LYS A 46 -0.54 17.06 -9.06
CA LYS A 46 0.69 16.40 -8.61
C LYS A 46 0.96 15.35 -9.67
N LYS A 47 2.09 15.42 -10.37
CA LYS A 47 2.62 14.23 -11.04
C LYS A 47 2.48 13.13 -10.00
N LYS A 48 1.87 12.00 -10.37
CA LYS A 48 2.30 10.77 -9.73
C LYS A 48 3.78 10.68 -10.06
N GLU A 49 4.61 11.27 -9.22
CA GLU A 49 5.86 10.62 -8.88
C GLU A 49 5.40 9.27 -8.32
N ASP A 50 5.23 8.31 -9.24
CA ASP A 50 5.34 6.90 -8.93
C ASP A 50 6.70 6.81 -8.22
N ASP A 51 6.75 6.67 -6.90
CA ASP A 51 6.35 5.43 -6.23
C ASP A 51 6.75 4.27 -7.14
N HIS A 52 8.06 4.06 -7.22
CA HIS A 52 8.72 2.92 -7.86
C HIS A 52 8.23 1.59 -7.28
N ILE A 53 6.99 1.19 -7.58
CA ILE A 53 6.49 -0.18 -7.49
C ILE A 53 5.53 -0.38 -8.67
N SER A 54 6.15 -0.68 -9.82
CA SER A 54 5.58 -1.25 -11.05
C SER A 54 4.10 -1.66 -11.01
N GLU A 55 3.21 -0.77 -11.46
CA GLU A 55 1.81 -1.09 -11.80
C GLU A 55 1.70 -1.72 -13.21
N ASN A 56 2.22 -2.94 -13.46
CA ASN A 56 2.11 -3.53 -14.82
C ASN A 56 2.05 -5.07 -14.85
N SER A 57 1.07 -5.68 -14.18
CA SER A 57 0.68 -7.06 -14.50
C SER A 57 -0.84 -7.19 -14.69
N ASN A 58 -1.25 -7.92 -15.73
CA ASN A 58 -2.67 -8.21 -16.02
C ASN A 58 -3.35 -8.95 -14.86
N GLU A 59 -2.58 -9.70 -14.07
CA GLU A 59 -2.96 -10.32 -12.80
C GLU A 59 -3.47 -9.30 -11.78
N GLU A 60 -2.78 -8.16 -11.63
CA GLU A 60 -3.15 -7.13 -10.66
C GLU A 60 -4.46 -6.42 -10.99
N ARG A 61 -4.76 -6.23 -12.28
CA ARG A 61 -6.03 -5.67 -12.75
C ARG A 61 -7.19 -6.64 -12.53
N LYS A 62 -6.97 -7.95 -12.67
CA LYS A 62 -7.98 -8.99 -12.37
C LYS A 62 -8.28 -9.07 -10.87
N LEU A 63 -7.25 -9.07 -10.02
CA LEU A 63 -7.39 -9.08 -8.56
C LEU A 63 -8.06 -7.80 -8.02
N ARG A 64 -7.78 -6.61 -8.59
CA ARG A 64 -8.45 -5.34 -8.23
C ARG A 64 -9.97 -5.38 -8.45
N LYS A 65 -10.46 -6.17 -9.42
CA LYS A 65 -11.90 -6.35 -9.68
C LYS A 65 -12.56 -7.38 -8.74
N ALA A 66 -11.80 -8.34 -8.24
CA ALA A 66 -12.34 -9.45 -7.43
C ALA A 66 -12.49 -9.10 -5.93
N TYR A 67 -11.52 -8.38 -5.33
CA TYR A 67 -11.50 -8.10 -3.89
C TYR A 67 -10.98 -6.68 -3.58
N PRO A 68 -11.81 -5.63 -3.75
CA PRO A 68 -11.35 -4.24 -3.64
C PRO A 68 -10.95 -3.81 -2.22
N ASN A 69 -11.51 -4.43 -1.17
CA ASN A 69 -11.23 -4.07 0.23
C ASN A 69 -9.88 -4.63 0.73
N GLU A 70 -9.53 -5.86 0.34
CA GLU A 70 -8.32 -6.53 0.80
C GLU A 70 -7.04 -5.85 0.28
N LYS A 71 -7.01 -5.44 -0.99
CA LYS A 71 -5.86 -4.69 -1.53
C LYS A 71 -5.66 -3.34 -0.84
N GLN A 72 -6.73 -2.65 -0.43
CA GLN A 72 -6.61 -1.40 0.31
C GLN A 72 -5.99 -1.61 1.69
N GLU A 73 -6.36 -2.69 2.38
CA GLU A 73 -5.78 -3.06 3.67
C GLU A 73 -4.29 -3.41 3.53
N ILE A 74 -3.93 -4.22 2.53
CA ILE A 74 -2.53 -4.54 2.22
C ILE A 74 -1.71 -3.27 1.99
N SER A 75 -2.20 -2.37 1.13
CA SER A 75 -1.49 -1.11 0.83
C SER A 75 -1.35 -0.23 2.07
N ARG A 76 -2.41 -0.08 2.89
CA ARG A 76 -2.36 0.67 4.16
C ARG A 76 -1.33 0.07 5.10
N ARG A 77 -1.26 -1.25 5.19
CA ARG A 77 -0.32 -1.95 6.08
C ARG A 77 1.12 -1.78 5.63
N LEU A 78 1.40 -1.88 4.34
CA LEU A 78 2.74 -1.61 3.78
C LEU A 78 3.17 -0.16 4.02
N ILE A 79 2.25 0.80 3.84
CA ILE A 79 2.53 2.21 4.16
C ILE A 79 2.83 2.39 5.65
N TYR A 80 2.09 1.70 6.52
CA TYR A 80 2.34 1.71 7.95
C TYR A 80 3.74 1.21 8.29
N PHE A 81 4.15 0.05 7.77
CA PHE A 81 5.49 -0.49 8.01
C PHE A 81 6.57 0.48 7.52
N ARG A 82 6.43 0.96 6.28
CA ARG A 82 7.37 1.91 5.68
C ARG A 82 7.53 3.16 6.54
N LYS A 83 6.42 3.78 6.97
CA LYS A 83 6.46 5.03 7.74
C LYS A 83 6.93 4.84 9.17
N ARG A 84 6.51 3.77 9.84
CA ARG A 84 6.80 3.56 11.27
C ARG A 84 8.24 3.09 11.50
N TYR A 85 8.77 2.30 10.57
CA TYR A 85 10.09 1.68 10.69
C TYR A 85 11.08 2.20 9.65
N GLY A 86 10.79 3.32 8.99
CA GLY A 86 11.76 4.04 8.18
C GLY A 86 12.30 3.28 6.97
N LEU A 87 11.52 2.36 6.39
CA LEU A 87 11.98 1.51 5.30
C LEU A 87 12.22 2.30 4.01
N LEU A 88 13.40 2.15 3.44
CA LEU A 88 13.78 2.69 2.15
C LEU A 88 13.07 1.94 1.02
N THR A 89 12.96 2.58 -0.15
CA THR A 89 12.34 1.94 -1.32
C THR A 89 13.06 0.64 -1.71
N SER A 90 14.40 0.60 -1.59
CA SER A 90 15.21 -0.60 -1.86
C SER A 90 14.90 -1.75 -0.90
N GLU A 91 14.79 -1.46 0.39
CA GLU A 91 14.46 -2.43 1.45
C GLU A 91 13.02 -2.95 1.33
N MET A 92 12.11 -2.15 0.75
CA MET A 92 10.72 -2.51 0.56
C MET A 92 10.47 -3.48 -0.60
N ILE A 93 11.42 -3.69 -1.52
CA ILE A 93 11.18 -4.46 -2.75
C ILE A 93 10.74 -5.89 -2.42
N GLN A 94 11.60 -6.66 -1.73
CA GLN A 94 11.32 -8.06 -1.40
C GLN A 94 10.19 -8.16 -0.36
N PHE A 95 10.24 -7.34 0.68
CA PHE A 95 9.23 -7.32 1.75
C PHE A 95 7.82 -7.09 1.19
N SER A 96 7.64 -6.07 0.35
CA SER A 96 6.33 -5.74 -0.22
C SER A 96 5.85 -6.80 -1.21
N HIS A 97 6.75 -7.43 -1.97
CA HIS A 97 6.40 -8.52 -2.87
C HIS A 97 5.85 -9.72 -2.08
N GLN A 98 6.60 -10.18 -1.07
CA GLN A 98 6.19 -11.29 -0.20
C GLN A 98 4.84 -11.02 0.47
N TYR A 99 4.70 -9.81 1.03
CA TYR A 99 3.49 -9.42 1.74
C TYR A 99 2.27 -9.28 0.81
N ARG A 100 2.45 -8.82 -0.43
CA ARG A 100 1.35 -8.55 -1.36
C ARG A 100 0.89 -9.79 -2.11
N TYR A 101 1.79 -10.65 -2.55
CA TYR A 101 1.47 -11.71 -3.50
C TYR A 101 1.44 -13.12 -2.89
N ILE A 102 1.97 -13.32 -1.69
CA ILE A 102 2.01 -14.64 -1.05
C ILE A 102 1.21 -14.59 0.26
N PRO A 103 -0.09 -14.97 0.25
CA PRO A 103 -0.97 -14.84 1.42
C PRO A 103 -0.47 -15.59 2.65
N GLN A 104 0.14 -16.76 2.46
CA GLN A 104 0.71 -17.57 3.54
C GLN A 104 1.88 -16.84 4.22
N THR A 105 2.78 -16.26 3.42
CA THR A 105 3.87 -15.41 3.92
C THR A 105 3.33 -14.18 4.63
N ARG A 106 2.30 -13.52 4.10
CA ARG A 106 1.66 -12.37 4.76
C ARG A 106 1.14 -12.72 6.16
N VAL A 107 0.45 -13.85 6.32
CA VAL A 107 -0.02 -14.32 7.63
C VAL A 107 1.15 -14.56 8.58
N LEU A 108 2.24 -15.13 8.07
CA LEU A 108 3.45 -15.37 8.86
C LEU A 108 4.14 -14.08 9.27
N ILE A 109 4.22 -13.08 8.38
CA ILE A 109 4.73 -11.73 8.67
C ILE A 109 3.91 -11.07 9.77
N GLU A 110 2.58 -11.12 9.71
CA GLU A 110 1.74 -10.50 10.75
C GLU A 110 1.94 -11.17 12.12
N LYS A 111 2.03 -12.51 12.17
CA LYS A 111 2.35 -13.23 13.42
C LYS A 111 3.74 -12.86 13.95
N ALA A 112 4.74 -12.79 13.05
CA ALA A 112 6.09 -12.37 13.40
C ALA A 112 6.12 -10.93 13.93
N PHE A 113 5.31 -10.05 13.36
CA PHE A 113 5.17 -8.68 13.81
C PHE A 113 4.52 -8.58 15.20
N GLU A 114 3.46 -9.34 15.47
CA GLU A 114 2.84 -9.39 16.79
C GLU A 114 3.83 -9.86 17.86
N GLU A 115 4.60 -10.91 17.56
CA GLU A 115 5.63 -11.43 18.44
C GLU A 115 6.76 -10.42 18.67
N PHE A 116 7.22 -9.74 17.61
CA PHE A 116 8.18 -8.63 17.71
C PHE A 116 7.71 -7.51 18.64
N ILE A 117 6.45 -7.09 18.54
CA ILE A 117 5.90 -6.06 19.42
C ILE A 117 5.85 -6.58 20.88
N ARG A 118 5.51 -7.85 21.07
CA ARG A 118 5.48 -8.48 22.40
C ARG A 118 6.88 -8.54 23.02
N THR A 119 7.88 -8.99 22.27
CA THR A 119 9.28 -9.09 22.75
C THR A 119 9.87 -7.73 23.06
N ALA A 120 9.66 -6.72 22.20
CA ALA A 120 10.11 -5.35 22.46
C ALA A 120 9.53 -4.79 23.77
N ARG A 121 8.22 -5.00 24.01
CA ARG A 121 7.57 -4.60 25.27
C ARG A 121 8.14 -5.30 26.49
N LEU A 122 8.38 -6.61 26.42
CA LEU A 122 8.97 -7.38 27.53
C LEU A 122 10.39 -6.91 27.86
N GLN A 123 11.14 -6.46 26.85
CA GLN A 123 12.48 -5.91 27.02
C GLN A 123 12.48 -4.45 27.47
N GLY A 124 11.33 -3.79 27.53
CA GLY A 124 11.23 -2.35 27.84
C GLY A 124 11.75 -1.45 26.72
N ILE A 125 11.93 -1.98 25.51
CA ILE A 125 12.50 -1.28 24.34
C ILE A 125 11.35 -0.83 23.44
N LYS A 126 11.45 0.38 22.87
CA LYS A 126 10.45 0.80 21.88
C LYS A 126 10.69 0.03 20.59
N SER A 127 9.64 -0.57 20.03
CA SER A 127 9.73 -1.27 18.73
C SER A 127 10.28 -0.37 17.61
N THR A 128 10.10 0.95 17.72
CA THR A 128 10.58 1.94 16.75
C THR A 128 12.06 2.26 16.89
N GLU A 129 12.78 1.67 17.83
CA GLU A 129 14.25 1.75 17.86
C GLU A 129 14.86 0.94 16.72
N PHE A 130 14.22 -0.17 16.35
CA PHE A 130 14.57 -0.94 15.15
C PHE A 130 14.04 -0.23 13.91
N GLN A 131 14.94 0.28 13.06
CA GLN A 131 14.60 1.01 11.83
C GLN A 131 15.27 0.37 10.61
N GLY A 132 14.71 0.61 9.42
CA GLY A 132 15.27 0.14 8.16
C GLY A 132 15.45 -1.39 8.14
N THR A 133 16.60 -1.80 7.63
CA THR A 133 17.05 -3.19 7.59
C THR A 133 17.05 -3.87 8.97
N GLU A 134 17.29 -3.14 10.06
CA GLU A 134 17.29 -3.73 11.41
C GLU A 134 15.90 -4.24 11.80
N PHE A 135 14.86 -3.48 11.46
CA PHE A 135 13.47 -3.93 11.61
C PHE A 135 13.20 -5.19 10.77
N LEU A 136 13.60 -5.19 9.50
CA LEU A 136 13.38 -6.35 8.62
C LEU A 136 14.10 -7.60 9.13
N ASN A 137 15.32 -7.47 9.64
CA ASN A 137 16.06 -8.55 10.28
C ASN A 137 15.29 -9.11 11.49
N LYS A 138 14.74 -8.25 12.36
CA LYS A 138 13.93 -8.71 13.50
C LYS A 138 12.68 -9.46 13.06
N ILE A 139 12.00 -8.98 12.02
CA ILE A 139 10.85 -9.70 11.47
C ILE A 139 11.27 -11.04 10.87
N GLN A 140 12.40 -11.10 10.13
CA GLN A 140 12.93 -12.34 9.57
C GLN A 140 13.30 -13.36 10.66
N GLU A 141 13.91 -12.93 11.76
CA GLU A 141 14.19 -13.77 12.94
C GLU A 141 12.92 -14.41 13.49
N HIS A 142 11.87 -13.61 13.71
CA HIS A 142 10.59 -14.11 14.21
C HIS A 142 9.87 -15.01 13.20
N ILE A 143 9.95 -14.72 11.90
CA ILE A 143 9.44 -15.60 10.83
C ILE A 143 10.10 -16.98 10.93
N ILE A 144 11.43 -17.03 11.06
CA ILE A 144 12.18 -18.28 11.15
C ILE A 144 11.75 -19.07 12.39
N GLN A 145 11.66 -18.42 13.55
CA GLN A 145 11.23 -19.05 14.80
C GLN A 145 9.82 -19.64 14.69
N ILE A 146 8.87 -18.86 14.19
CA ILE A 146 7.47 -19.31 14.06
C ILE A 146 7.37 -20.46 13.05
N TYR A 147 8.05 -20.35 11.91
CA TYR A 147 8.03 -21.39 10.87
C TYR A 147 8.62 -22.72 11.38
N ARG A 148 9.75 -22.68 12.09
CA ARG A 148 10.43 -23.87 12.63
C ARG A 148 9.57 -24.63 13.65
N ASN A 149 8.64 -23.95 14.32
CA ASN A 149 7.71 -24.57 15.25
C ASN A 149 6.50 -25.25 14.58
N THR A 150 6.48 -25.32 13.25
CA THR A 150 5.43 -26.02 12.49
C THR A 150 5.91 -27.39 12.02
N LYS A 151 4.99 -28.31 11.71
CA LYS A 151 5.32 -29.62 11.11
C LYS A 151 6.13 -29.49 9.80
N MET A 152 5.89 -28.43 9.02
CA MET A 152 6.70 -28.17 7.82
C MET A 152 8.08 -27.62 8.15
N GLY A 153 8.22 -26.89 9.27
CA GLY A 153 9.51 -26.49 9.81
C GLY A 153 10.35 -27.69 10.28
N GLU A 154 9.72 -28.72 10.83
CA GLU A 154 10.40 -29.97 11.18
C GLU A 154 10.92 -30.71 9.94
N LEU A 155 10.12 -30.77 8.87
CA LEU A 155 10.47 -31.46 7.63
C LEU A 155 11.47 -30.66 6.76
N LEU A 156 11.29 -29.34 6.69
CA LEU A 156 12.06 -28.42 5.83
C LEU A 156 12.52 -27.21 6.67
N PRO A 157 13.55 -27.35 7.51
CA PRO A 157 13.95 -26.33 8.50
C PRO A 157 14.40 -24.98 7.93
N ASN A 158 14.74 -24.96 6.63
CA ASN A 158 15.16 -23.77 5.89
C ASN A 158 14.17 -23.35 4.80
N GLY A 159 12.95 -23.90 4.81
CA GLY A 159 11.88 -23.58 3.85
C GLY A 159 11.08 -22.32 4.17
N TYR A 160 11.56 -21.48 5.09
CA TYR A 160 10.88 -20.24 5.47
C TYR A 160 10.98 -19.18 4.37
N PRO A 161 9.99 -18.28 4.25
CA PRO A 161 10.06 -17.18 3.30
C PRO A 161 11.13 -16.16 3.69
N ILE A 162 11.83 -15.66 2.68
CA ILE A 162 12.85 -14.59 2.81
C ILE A 162 12.22 -13.26 2.40
N ILE A 163 12.20 -12.32 3.34
CA ILE A 163 11.56 -11.00 3.17
C ILE A 163 12.56 -9.85 2.97
N ILE A 164 13.86 -10.15 3.02
CA ILE A 164 14.98 -9.21 2.87
C ILE A 164 15.63 -9.44 1.50
#